data_AF-A0A023F1X9-F1
#
_entry.id   AF-A0A023F1X9-F1
#
_cell.length_a   1.000
_cell.length_b   1.000
_cell.length_c   1.000
_cell.angle_alpha   90.00
_cell.angle_beta   90.00
_cell.angle_gamma   90.00
#
_symmetry.space_group_name_H-M   'P 1'
#
loop_
_entity.id
_entity.type
_entity.pdbx_description
1 polymer ?
#
loop_
_entity_poly.entity_id
_entity_poly.type
_entity_poly.pdbx_seq_one_letter_code
_entity_poly.pdbx_strand_id
1 'polypeptide(L)'
;DDDIDDEYFLRGPRRSYNYDNNSSNGVSPAVSQNWDLDNRKAELLSKRLEIEDKTIKSTQRTLQHLRDSEFVGVATAEELLHQREQLERTGKSLDDINSTLRFSQKHIQGIKSVFGGLKNLISGKPTAPVKKPSNSVEAEPSSGGSNLCKVLDKTSPSAGLHPALVLADKYVDHPEGIAHNPNNRQEVLNENMEQILNSVKKLKDLASGLGDEIDSQNDLIEGIIGKAERADRTLARQNKDINKLLK
;
A
#
# COMPACT_ATOMS: atom_id res chain seq x y z
N ASP A 1 -12.37 29.54 -15.43
CA ASP A 1 -12.80 30.29 -16.60
C ASP A 1 -14.07 29.66 -17.16
N ASP A 2 -15.16 29.82 -16.42
CA ASP A 2 -16.50 29.51 -16.92
C ASP A 2 -17.27 30.83 -16.82
N ASP A 3 -16.97 31.71 -17.78
CA ASP A 3 -17.72 32.95 -17.94
C ASP A 3 -19.14 32.55 -18.36
N ILE A 4 -20.03 32.61 -17.38
CA ILE A 4 -21.48 32.55 -17.60
C ILE A 4 -21.77 33.67 -18.60
N ASP A 5 -22.33 33.30 -19.74
CA ASP A 5 -22.62 34.23 -20.84
C ASP A 5 -23.73 35.19 -20.40
N ASP A 6 -23.34 36.30 -19.76
CA ASP A 6 -24.21 37.32 -19.16
C ASP A 6 -25.20 37.92 -20.18
N GLU A 7 -24.89 37.79 -21.48
CA GLU A 7 -25.76 38.23 -22.57
C GLU A 7 -27.04 37.41 -22.73
N TYR A 8 -27.08 36.15 -22.28
CA TYR A 8 -28.30 35.35 -22.36
C TYR A 8 -29.34 35.80 -21.32
N PHE A 9 -28.91 36.30 -20.16
CA PHE A 9 -29.79 36.79 -19.09
C PHE A 9 -30.35 38.19 -19.39
N LEU A 10 -29.61 39.01 -20.14
CA LEU A 10 -30.01 40.38 -20.51
C LEU A 10 -30.95 40.45 -21.72
N ARG A 11 -31.11 39.36 -22.46
CA ARG A 11 -32.07 39.25 -23.58
C ARG A 11 -33.48 38.95 -23.06
N GLY A 12 -34.01 39.83 -22.22
CA GLY A 12 -35.44 39.86 -21.92
C GLY A 12 -36.26 40.07 -23.20
N PRO A 13 -37.46 39.48 -23.32
CA PRO A 13 -38.26 39.59 -24.54
C PRO A 13 -38.69 41.04 -24.74
N ARG A 14 -38.11 41.71 -25.75
CA ARG A 14 -38.62 43.01 -26.21
C ARG A 14 -40.00 42.79 -26.82
N ARG A 15 -41.05 43.02 -26.01
CA ARG A 15 -42.44 43.17 -26.49
C ARG A 15 -42.51 44.38 -27.41
N SER A 16 -42.36 44.15 -28.71
CA SER A 16 -42.87 45.05 -29.74
C SER A 16 -44.36 44.74 -29.90
N TYR A 17 -45.22 45.64 -29.46
CA TYR A 17 -46.66 45.56 -29.72
C TYR A 17 -46.91 45.98 -31.18
N ASN A 18 -46.91 45.02 -32.09
CA ASN A 18 -47.62 45.15 -33.36
C ASN A 18 -49.00 44.51 -33.19
N TYR A 19 -50.04 45.34 -33.26
CA TYR A 19 -51.43 44.92 -33.19
C TYR A 19 -51.89 44.51 -34.59
N ASP A 20 -51.45 43.35 -35.06
CA ASP A 20 -52.02 42.73 -36.27
C ASP A 20 -53.10 41.73 -35.86
N ASN A 21 -54.35 42.19 -36.02
CA ASN A 21 -55.54 41.36 -35.94
C ASN A 21 -55.53 40.37 -37.11
N ASN A 22 -55.20 39.10 -36.85
CA ASN A 22 -55.68 38.03 -37.71
C ASN A 22 -56.18 36.84 -36.89
N SER A 23 -57.46 36.55 -37.09
CA SER A 23 -58.22 35.53 -36.39
C SER A 23 -58.01 34.18 -37.06
N SER A 24 -57.25 33.27 -36.43
CA SER A 24 -57.44 31.81 -36.61
C SER A 24 -56.78 31.01 -35.49
N ASN A 25 -57.56 30.13 -34.86
CA ASN A 25 -57.18 29.07 -33.91
C ASN A 25 -56.44 29.50 -32.63
N GLY A 26 -57.27 29.95 -31.68
CA GLY A 26 -56.91 30.38 -30.34
C GLY A 26 -56.31 29.26 -29.49
N VAL A 27 -55.00 29.31 -29.35
CA VAL A 27 -54.30 28.83 -28.18
C VAL A 27 -53.94 30.07 -27.35
N SER A 28 -54.57 30.25 -26.18
CA SER A 28 -54.34 31.43 -25.34
C SER A 28 -52.85 31.57 -24.98
N PRO A 29 -52.26 32.79 -24.98
CA PRO A 29 -50.84 33.00 -24.69
C PRO A 29 -50.37 32.42 -23.34
N ALA A 30 -51.29 32.35 -22.37
CA ALA A 30 -51.04 31.72 -21.06
C ALA A 30 -50.84 30.20 -21.15
N VAL A 31 -51.47 29.53 -22.10
CA VAL A 31 -51.31 28.08 -22.28
C VAL A 31 -50.01 27.79 -23.04
N SER A 32 -49.64 28.63 -24.03
CA SER A 32 -48.31 28.60 -24.69
C SER A 32 -47.15 28.66 -23.70
N GLN A 33 -47.18 29.61 -22.77
CA GLN A 33 -46.16 29.71 -21.71
C GLN A 33 -46.15 28.49 -20.77
N ASN A 34 -47.31 27.89 -20.51
CA ASN A 34 -47.40 26.73 -19.64
C ASN A 34 -46.81 25.46 -20.30
N TRP A 35 -47.01 25.27 -21.62
CA TRP A 35 -46.34 24.19 -22.36
C TRP A 35 -44.83 24.36 -22.41
N ASP A 36 -44.31 25.58 -22.56
CA ASP A 36 -42.86 25.83 -22.54
C ASP A 36 -42.23 25.53 -21.17
N LEU A 37 -42.92 25.90 -20.08
CA LEU A 37 -42.50 25.59 -18.71
C LEU A 37 -42.53 24.09 -18.43
N ASP A 38 -43.56 23.39 -18.88
CA ASP A 38 -43.70 21.95 -18.66
C ASP A 38 -42.69 21.15 -19.51
N ASN A 39 -42.41 21.58 -20.74
CA ASN A 39 -41.32 21.03 -21.56
C ASN A 39 -39.96 21.24 -20.88
N ARG A 40 -39.70 22.43 -20.34
CA ARG A 40 -38.45 22.72 -19.63
C ARG A 40 -38.30 21.89 -18.36
N LYS A 41 -39.38 21.69 -17.59
CA LYS A 41 -39.37 20.79 -16.42
C LYS A 41 -39.07 19.35 -16.82
N ALA A 42 -39.68 18.86 -17.91
CA ALA A 42 -39.43 17.50 -18.41
C ALA A 42 -37.96 17.31 -18.83
N GLU A 43 -37.39 18.29 -19.53
CA GLU A 43 -35.97 18.29 -19.91
C GLU A 43 -35.07 18.22 -18.66
N LEU A 44 -35.31 19.09 -17.67
CA LEU A 44 -34.55 19.12 -16.42
C LEU A 44 -34.63 17.81 -15.64
N LEU A 45 -35.81 17.19 -15.60
CA LEU A 45 -35.99 15.88 -14.96
C LEU A 45 -35.23 14.77 -15.70
N SER A 46 -35.26 14.76 -17.03
CA SER A 46 -34.49 13.79 -17.82
C SER A 46 -32.99 13.93 -17.58
N LYS A 47 -32.50 15.18 -17.55
CA LYS A 47 -31.09 15.50 -17.30
C LYS A 47 -30.67 15.11 -15.88
N ARG A 48 -31.54 15.32 -14.89
CA ARG A 48 -31.31 14.87 -13.51
C ARG A 48 -31.14 13.34 -13.47
N LEU A 49 -32.07 12.59 -14.05
CA LEU A 49 -32.01 11.13 -14.05
C LEU A 49 -30.76 10.58 -14.76
N GLU A 50 -30.38 11.19 -15.87
CA GLU A 50 -29.16 10.85 -16.60
C GLU A 50 -27.90 11.08 -15.76
N ILE A 51 -27.81 12.22 -15.06
CA ILE A 51 -26.68 12.54 -14.17
C ILE A 51 -26.62 11.55 -13.00
N GLU A 52 -27.76 11.25 -12.38
CA GLU A 52 -27.83 10.26 -11.30
C GLU A 52 -27.35 8.89 -11.77
N ASP A 53 -27.74 8.47 -12.99
CA ASP A 53 -27.31 7.18 -13.55
C ASP A 53 -25.81 7.09 -13.79
N LYS A 54 -25.26 8.14 -14.40
CA LYS A 54 -23.82 8.26 -14.63
C LYS A 54 -23.07 8.25 -13.30
N THR A 55 -23.60 8.91 -12.28
CA THR A 55 -22.99 8.99 -10.94
C THR A 55 -22.99 7.63 -10.24
N ILE A 56 -24.10 6.90 -10.24
CA ILE A 56 -24.18 5.55 -9.66
C ILE A 56 -23.22 4.59 -10.38
N LYS A 57 -23.20 4.60 -11.71
CA LYS A 57 -22.26 3.78 -12.49
C LYS A 57 -20.81 4.15 -12.18
N SER A 58 -20.53 5.44 -11.97
CA SER A 58 -19.19 5.90 -11.58
C SER A 58 -18.79 5.37 -10.21
N THR A 59 -19.68 5.45 -9.20
CA THR A 59 -19.36 4.95 -7.86
C THR A 59 -19.18 3.43 -7.84
N GLN A 60 -19.94 2.70 -8.64
CA GLN A 60 -19.76 1.25 -8.80
C GLN A 60 -18.38 0.90 -9.40
N ARG A 61 -17.91 1.63 -10.42
CA ARG A 61 -16.56 1.43 -10.96
C ARG A 61 -15.48 1.78 -9.94
N THR A 62 -15.66 2.87 -9.20
CA THR A 62 -14.73 3.25 -8.12
C THR A 62 -14.63 2.15 -7.06
N LEU A 63 -15.76 1.56 -6.64
CA LEU A 63 -15.77 0.43 -5.71
C LEU A 63 -15.00 -0.77 -6.23
N GLN A 64 -15.15 -1.11 -7.51
CA GLN A 64 -14.38 -2.18 -8.14
C GLN A 64 -12.89 -1.90 -8.06
N HIS A 65 -12.45 -0.71 -8.49
CA HIS A 65 -11.04 -0.32 -8.45
C HIS A 65 -10.45 -0.31 -7.02
N LEU A 66 -11.23 0.10 -6.02
CA LEU A 66 -10.80 0.08 -4.63
C LEU A 66 -10.61 -1.34 -4.10
N ARG A 67 -11.49 -2.28 -4.47
CA ARG A 67 -11.34 -3.70 -4.09
C ARG A 67 -10.16 -4.35 -4.79
N ASP A 68 -9.94 -4.04 -6.07
CA ASP A 68 -8.76 -4.52 -6.80
C ASP A 68 -7.48 -3.98 -6.15
N SER A 69 -7.49 -2.71 -5.72
CA SER A 69 -6.37 -2.09 -5.00
C SER A 69 -6.16 -2.74 -3.63
N GLU A 70 -7.23 -3.10 -2.91
CA GLU A 70 -7.15 -3.78 -1.61
C GLU A 70 -6.51 -5.16 -1.79
N PHE A 71 -6.93 -5.92 -2.80
CA PHE A 71 -6.35 -7.22 -3.12
C PHE A 71 -4.86 -7.13 -3.43
N VAL A 72 -4.45 -6.21 -4.30
CA VAL A 72 -3.03 -6.00 -4.62
C VAL A 72 -2.25 -5.54 -3.39
N GLY A 73 -2.83 -4.68 -2.55
CA GLY A 73 -2.21 -4.22 -1.30
C GLY A 73 -1.99 -5.34 -0.29
N VAL A 74 -2.97 -6.24 -0.13
CA VAL A 74 -2.88 -7.43 0.73
C VAL A 74 -1.79 -8.38 0.23
N ALA A 75 -1.77 -8.71 -1.06
CA ALA A 75 -0.74 -9.56 -1.64
C ALA A 75 0.66 -8.94 -1.50
N THR A 76 0.77 -7.61 -1.65
CA THR A 76 2.03 -6.89 -1.43
C THR A 76 2.46 -6.94 0.03
N ALA A 77 1.52 -6.84 0.98
CA ALA A 77 1.81 -6.96 2.40
C ALA A 77 2.35 -8.33 2.77
N GLU A 78 1.74 -9.40 2.25
CA GLU A 78 2.23 -10.77 2.44
C GLU A 78 3.65 -10.96 1.92
N GLU A 79 3.93 -10.42 0.73
CA GLU A 79 5.27 -10.48 0.13
C GLU A 79 6.31 -9.71 0.96
N LEU A 80 5.98 -8.52 1.48
CA LEU A 80 6.86 -7.78 2.39
C LEU A 80 7.17 -8.57 3.67
N LEU A 81 6.17 -9.24 4.26
CA LEU A 81 6.40 -10.08 5.44
C LEU A 81 7.33 -11.25 5.11
N HIS A 82 7.18 -11.87 3.93
CA HIS A 82 8.08 -12.92 3.48
C HIS A 82 9.52 -12.41 3.28
N GLN A 83 9.69 -11.24 2.66
CA GLN A 83 10.99 -10.59 2.46
C GLN A 83 11.67 -10.27 3.80
N ARG A 84 10.90 -9.77 4.78
CA ARG A 84 11.40 -9.55 6.13
C ARG A 84 12.02 -10.80 6.74
N GLU A 85 11.33 -11.94 6.64
CA GLU A 85 11.83 -13.21 7.18
C GLU A 85 13.17 -13.60 6.52
N GLN A 86 13.30 -13.39 5.21
CA GLN A 86 14.56 -13.64 4.50
C GLN A 86 15.69 -12.73 5.00
N LEU A 87 15.41 -11.44 5.24
CA LEU A 87 16.38 -10.50 5.79
C LEU A 87 16.79 -10.91 7.22
N GLU A 88 15.85 -11.31 8.08
CA GLU A 88 16.16 -11.76 9.44
C GLU A 88 17.04 -13.03 9.43
N ARG A 89 16.73 -14.00 8.56
CA ARG A 89 17.57 -15.20 8.35
C ARG A 89 18.97 -14.85 7.84
N THR A 90 19.07 -13.88 6.94
CA THR A 90 20.35 -13.38 6.42
C THR A 90 21.16 -12.70 7.52
N GLY A 91 20.52 -11.85 8.33
CA GLY A 91 21.12 -11.19 9.48
C GLY A 91 21.68 -12.18 10.50
N LYS A 92 20.92 -13.24 10.81
CA LYS A 92 21.37 -14.32 11.70
C LYS A 92 22.56 -15.09 11.13
N SER A 93 22.51 -15.43 9.84
CA SER A 93 23.63 -16.12 9.16
C SER A 93 24.91 -15.29 9.20
N LEU A 94 24.81 -13.97 9.04
CA LEU A 94 25.95 -13.07 9.17
C LEU A 94 26.48 -12.95 10.59
N ASP A 95 25.63 -13.04 11.61
CA ASP A 95 26.07 -13.12 13.00
C ASP A 95 26.84 -14.42 13.28
N ASP A 96 26.35 -15.55 12.77
CA ASP A 96 27.02 -16.85 12.86
C ASP A 96 28.38 -16.85 12.15
N ILE A 97 28.45 -16.23 10.96
CA ILE A 97 29.71 -16.03 10.24
C ILE A 97 30.66 -15.17 11.08
N ASN A 98 30.22 -14.01 11.58
CA ASN A 98 31.06 -13.14 12.40
C ASN A 98 31.56 -13.85 13.68
N SER A 99 30.72 -14.67 14.32
CA SER A 99 31.09 -15.46 15.49
C SER A 99 32.12 -16.54 15.15
N THR A 100 31.87 -17.31 14.09
CA THR A 100 32.80 -18.32 13.56
C THR A 100 34.14 -17.71 13.20
N LEU A 101 34.14 -16.53 12.56
CA LEU A 101 35.36 -15.81 12.23
C LEU A 101 36.11 -15.39 13.49
N ARG A 102 35.45 -14.91 14.55
CA ARG A 102 36.14 -14.61 15.82
C ARG A 102 36.80 -15.85 16.42
N PHE A 103 36.15 -17.00 16.36
CA PHE A 103 36.72 -18.27 16.83
C PHE A 103 37.91 -18.69 15.95
N SER A 104 37.76 -18.63 14.63
CA SER A 104 38.83 -18.87 13.65
C SER A 104 40.06 -18.00 13.92
N GLN A 105 39.87 -16.70 14.22
CA GLN A 105 40.99 -15.81 14.57
C GLN A 105 41.77 -16.30 15.79
N LYS A 106 41.08 -16.77 16.84
CA LYS A 106 41.73 -17.32 18.04
C LYS A 106 42.55 -18.58 17.69
N HIS A 107 42.06 -19.41 16.78
CA HIS A 107 42.75 -20.62 16.32
C HIS A 107 43.99 -20.25 15.51
N ILE A 108 43.87 -19.33 14.55
CA ILE A 108 44.99 -18.80 13.77
C ILE A 108 46.06 -18.19 14.69
N GLN A 109 45.67 -17.43 15.71
CA GLN A 109 46.59 -16.89 16.71
C GLN A 109 47.26 -17.99 17.53
N GLY A 110 46.54 -19.05 17.90
CA GLY A 110 47.09 -20.24 18.55
C GLY A 110 48.16 -20.93 17.69
N ILE A 111 47.88 -21.12 16.39
CA ILE A 111 48.82 -21.73 15.43
C ILE A 111 50.06 -20.84 15.26
N LYS A 112 49.90 -19.52 15.12
CA LYS A 112 51.03 -18.56 15.10
C LYS A 112 51.91 -18.70 16.34
N SER A 113 51.30 -18.86 17.51
CA SER A 113 52.02 -19.00 18.79
C SER A 113 52.87 -20.27 18.87
N VAL A 114 52.36 -21.41 18.40
CA VAL A 114 53.14 -22.67 18.43
C VAL A 114 54.29 -22.64 17.43
N PHE A 115 54.10 -22.17 16.19
CA PHE A 115 55.21 -22.04 15.23
C PHE A 115 56.26 -21.02 15.69
N GLY A 116 55.84 -19.92 16.31
CA GLY A 116 56.74 -18.91 16.89
C GLY A 116 57.50 -19.43 18.11
N GLY A 117 56.85 -20.18 19.00
CA GLY A 117 57.44 -20.76 20.20
C GLY A 117 58.45 -21.87 19.89
N LEU A 118 58.18 -22.70 18.87
CA LEU A 118 59.11 -23.73 18.41
C LEU A 118 60.35 -23.10 17.75
N LYS A 119 60.18 -22.03 16.98
CA LYS A 119 61.32 -21.25 16.46
C LYS A 119 62.15 -20.62 17.58
N ASN A 120 61.50 -20.07 18.62
CA ASN A 120 62.19 -19.47 19.77
C ASN A 120 62.87 -20.51 20.69
N LEU A 121 62.34 -21.74 20.74
CA LEU A 121 62.95 -22.85 21.47
C LEU A 121 64.18 -23.42 20.74
N ILE A 122 64.18 -23.41 19.41
CA ILE A 122 65.35 -23.74 18.59
C ILE A 122 66.35 -22.56 18.54
N SER A 123 65.90 -21.32 18.71
CA SER A 123 66.75 -20.11 18.70
C SER A 123 67.09 -19.52 20.07
N GLY A 124 66.82 -20.25 21.16
CA GLY A 124 67.29 -19.98 22.53
C GLY A 124 67.13 -18.54 23.05
N LYS A 125 65.93 -18.16 23.53
CA LYS A 125 65.72 -17.03 24.47
C LYS A 125 64.33 -17.10 25.14
N PRO A 126 64.20 -17.07 26.49
CA PRO A 126 62.90 -17.16 27.18
C PRO A 126 62.41 -15.80 27.72
N THR A 127 61.12 -15.45 27.53
CA THR A 127 60.41 -14.48 28.39
C THR A 127 58.89 -14.76 28.49
N ALA A 128 58.33 -14.42 29.66
CA ALA A 128 57.12 -14.88 30.37
C ALA A 128 55.73 -14.41 29.82
N PRO A 129 54.58 -14.91 30.37
CA PRO A 129 53.26 -14.85 29.74
C PRO A 129 52.38 -13.67 30.16
N VAL A 130 51.46 -13.25 29.28
CA VAL A 130 50.51 -12.14 29.46
C VAL A 130 49.10 -12.63 29.82
N LYS A 131 48.50 -11.96 30.82
CA LYS A 131 47.15 -12.17 31.38
C LYS A 131 46.03 -11.76 30.39
N LYS A 132 44.88 -12.45 30.44
CA LYS A 132 43.64 -12.14 29.70
C LYS A 132 42.70 -11.26 30.55
N PRO A 133 41.95 -10.30 29.96
CA PRO A 133 40.76 -9.74 30.59
C PRO A 133 39.47 -10.42 30.10
N SER A 134 38.53 -10.58 31.02
CA SER A 134 37.12 -10.95 30.84
C SER A 134 36.25 -9.68 30.73
N ASN A 135 35.18 -9.75 29.93
CA ASN A 135 33.92 -8.98 29.96
C ASN A 135 33.13 -9.39 28.68
N SER A 136 31.81 -9.41 28.56
CA SER A 136 30.66 -9.05 29.41
C SER A 136 29.38 -9.48 28.65
N VAL A 137 28.37 -9.87 29.43
CA VAL A 137 26.89 -9.80 29.31
C VAL A 137 26.17 -9.53 27.96
N GLU A 138 25.04 -10.27 27.82
CA GLU A 138 23.70 -9.91 27.31
C GLU A 138 23.37 -9.81 25.81
N ALA A 139 22.30 -10.54 25.40
CA ALA A 139 21.12 -9.96 24.76
C ALA A 139 19.98 -11.00 24.64
N GLU A 140 18.85 -10.70 25.27
CA GLU A 140 17.53 -11.30 25.05
C GLU A 140 16.98 -10.91 23.66
N PRO A 141 16.31 -11.81 22.92
CA PRO A 141 15.70 -11.46 21.64
C PRO A 141 14.32 -10.81 21.83
N SER A 142 14.21 -9.52 21.50
CA SER A 142 12.91 -8.86 21.33
C SER A 142 12.22 -9.38 20.06
N SER A 143 11.29 -10.30 20.25
CA SER A 143 10.33 -10.72 19.23
C SER A 143 9.35 -9.57 18.95
N GLY A 144 9.73 -8.71 18.00
CA GLY A 144 8.89 -7.62 17.51
C GLY A 144 8.03 -8.11 16.34
N GLY A 145 6.84 -8.65 16.62
CA GLY A 145 5.86 -8.94 15.58
C GLY A 145 5.47 -7.66 14.85
N SER A 146 5.58 -7.66 13.51
CA SER A 146 5.34 -6.48 12.69
C SER A 146 3.90 -5.99 12.79
N ASN A 147 3.73 -4.66 12.82
CA ASN A 147 2.41 -4.04 12.84
C ASN A 147 1.60 -4.34 11.57
N LEU A 148 2.29 -4.63 10.46
CA LEU A 148 1.67 -5.03 9.20
C LEU A 148 0.87 -6.33 9.33
N CYS A 149 1.35 -7.31 10.10
CA CYS A 149 0.62 -8.55 10.34
C CYS A 149 -0.75 -8.28 11.02
N LYS A 150 -0.79 -7.33 11.96
CA LYS A 150 -2.05 -6.91 12.63
C LYS A 150 -2.99 -6.13 11.71
N VAL A 151 -2.47 -5.44 10.71
CA VAL A 151 -3.30 -4.75 9.70
C VAL A 151 -3.90 -5.80 8.76
N LEU A 152 -3.11 -6.77 8.32
CA LEU A 152 -3.53 -7.85 7.44
C LEU A 152 -4.68 -8.68 8.05
N ASP A 153 -4.57 -9.03 9.33
CA ASP A 153 -5.62 -9.74 10.08
C ASP A 153 -6.95 -8.98 10.12
N LYS A 154 -6.92 -7.64 10.08
CA LYS A 154 -8.13 -6.80 10.08
C LYS A 154 -8.73 -6.62 8.70
N THR A 155 -7.93 -6.74 7.64
CA THR A 155 -8.36 -6.55 6.25
C THR A 155 -8.76 -7.84 5.56
N SER A 156 -8.34 -9.00 6.09
CA SER A 156 -8.65 -10.31 5.50
C SER A 156 -10.15 -10.65 5.63
N PRO A 157 -10.89 -10.82 4.53
CA PRO A 157 -12.24 -11.34 4.59
C PRO A 157 -12.18 -12.84 4.90
N SER A 158 -13.01 -13.29 5.83
CA SER A 158 -13.17 -14.70 6.20
C SER A 158 -13.29 -15.60 4.96
N ALA A 159 -12.33 -16.51 4.81
CA ALA A 159 -12.38 -17.73 4.00
C ALA A 159 -12.99 -17.63 2.58
N GLY A 160 -12.12 -17.43 1.58
CA GLY A 160 -12.19 -18.23 0.33
C GLY A 160 -13.08 -17.75 -0.83
N LEU A 161 -13.72 -16.59 -0.76
CA LEU A 161 -14.48 -16.05 -1.89
C LEU A 161 -13.82 -14.79 -2.46
N HIS A 162 -13.45 -14.85 -3.75
CA HIS A 162 -12.91 -13.71 -4.49
C HIS A 162 -13.95 -12.56 -4.46
N PRO A 163 -13.56 -11.30 -4.15
CA PRO A 163 -14.50 -10.17 -4.05
C PRO A 163 -15.36 -9.95 -5.31
N ALA A 164 -14.85 -10.37 -6.46
CA ALA A 164 -15.57 -10.35 -7.74
C ALA A 164 -16.79 -11.29 -7.78
N LEU A 165 -16.74 -12.44 -7.09
CA LEU A 165 -17.87 -13.38 -7.01
C LEU A 165 -18.98 -12.85 -6.09
N VAL A 166 -18.63 -12.12 -5.03
CA VAL A 166 -19.59 -11.46 -4.14
C VAL A 166 -20.37 -10.36 -4.88
N LEU A 167 -19.75 -9.71 -5.87
CA LEU A 167 -20.40 -8.69 -6.69
C LEU A 167 -21.31 -9.31 -7.76
N ALA A 168 -20.90 -10.45 -8.33
CA ALA A 168 -21.69 -11.14 -9.36
C ALA A 168 -23.09 -11.48 -8.81
N ASP A 169 -23.19 -12.03 -7.60
CA ASP A 169 -24.47 -12.45 -7.00
C ASP A 169 -25.45 -11.27 -6.74
N LYS A 170 -24.94 -10.07 -6.42
CA LYS A 170 -25.79 -8.88 -6.20
C LYS A 170 -26.16 -8.12 -7.48
N TYR A 171 -25.45 -8.34 -8.58
CA TYR A 171 -25.63 -7.62 -9.84
C TYR A 171 -25.97 -8.54 -11.02
N VAL A 172 -26.26 -9.83 -10.78
CA VAL A 172 -26.93 -10.68 -11.78
C VAL A 172 -28.28 -10.04 -12.07
N ASP A 173 -28.37 -9.51 -13.28
CA ASP A 173 -29.55 -9.00 -13.96
C ASP A 173 -30.69 -10.01 -13.83
N HIS A 174 -31.55 -9.79 -12.83
CA HIS A 174 -32.83 -10.49 -12.73
C HIS A 174 -33.79 -9.80 -13.71
N PRO A 175 -34.29 -10.48 -14.75
CA PRO A 175 -35.15 -9.88 -15.78
C PRO A 175 -36.60 -9.65 -15.31
N GLU A 176 -36.83 -9.52 -14.00
CA GLU A 176 -38.16 -9.24 -13.43
C GLU A 176 -38.16 -7.89 -12.70
N GLY A 177 -38.46 -6.86 -13.47
CA GLY A 177 -39.15 -5.63 -13.08
C GLY A 177 -39.15 -5.22 -11.61
N ILE A 178 -38.03 -4.72 -11.10
CA ILE A 178 -38.09 -3.79 -9.96
C ILE A 178 -38.24 -2.39 -10.55
N ALA A 179 -39.48 -1.90 -10.56
CA ALA A 179 -39.79 -0.51 -10.83
C ALA A 179 -38.86 0.37 -9.98
N HIS A 180 -37.90 1.01 -10.65
CA HIS A 180 -36.85 1.76 -10.01
C HIS A 180 -37.45 3.05 -9.44
N ASN A 181 -37.87 3.01 -8.18
CA ASN A 181 -38.41 4.17 -7.47
C ASN A 181 -37.32 5.26 -7.44
N PRO A 182 -37.59 6.50 -7.87
CA PRO A 182 -36.61 7.59 -7.85
C PRO A 182 -36.02 7.85 -6.45
N ASN A 183 -36.72 7.47 -5.38
CA ASN A 183 -36.20 7.55 -4.01
C ASN A 183 -35.08 6.54 -3.71
N ASN A 184 -34.99 5.44 -4.46
CA ASN A 184 -34.00 4.38 -4.24
C ASN A 184 -32.61 4.74 -4.80
N ARG A 185 -32.54 5.66 -5.77
CA ARG A 185 -31.29 6.05 -6.45
C ARG A 185 -30.32 6.75 -5.51
N GLN A 186 -30.85 7.68 -4.72
CA GLN A 186 -30.06 8.41 -3.74
C GLN A 186 -29.59 7.49 -2.61
N GLU A 187 -30.41 6.52 -2.20
CA GLU A 187 -30.04 5.52 -1.20
C GLU A 187 -28.91 4.62 -1.70
N VAL A 188 -29.01 4.09 -2.93
CA VAL A 188 -27.93 3.31 -3.58
C VAL A 188 -26.66 4.13 -3.70
N LEU A 189 -26.77 5.41 -4.07
CA LEU A 189 -25.61 6.29 -4.15
C LEU A 189 -24.96 6.48 -2.78
N ASN A 190 -25.75 6.71 -1.73
CA ASN A 190 -25.26 6.85 -0.36
C ASN A 190 -24.58 5.56 0.13
N GLU A 191 -25.18 4.40 -0.13
CA GLU A 191 -24.60 3.09 0.21
C GLU A 191 -23.25 2.88 -0.51
N ASN A 192 -23.19 3.17 -1.81
CA ASN A 192 -21.95 3.08 -2.57
C ASN A 192 -20.87 4.01 -2.00
N MET A 193 -21.23 5.24 -1.62
CA MET A 193 -20.30 6.21 -1.03
C MET A 193 -19.80 5.77 0.34
N GLU A 194 -20.64 5.15 1.17
CA GLU A 194 -20.23 4.57 2.45
C GLU A 194 -19.26 3.39 2.25
N GLN A 195 -19.55 2.50 1.28
CA GLN A 195 -18.64 1.41 0.92
C GLN A 195 -17.30 1.94 0.40
N ILE A 196 -17.31 3.01 -0.40
CA ILE A 196 -16.08 3.69 -0.88
C ILE A 196 -15.29 4.20 0.33
N LEU A 197 -15.93 4.92 1.25
CA LEU A 197 -15.29 5.45 2.44
C LEU A 197 -14.62 4.35 3.27
N ASN A 198 -15.31 3.24 3.46
CA ASN A 198 -14.77 2.10 4.21
C ASN A 198 -13.59 1.44 3.48
N SER A 199 -13.68 1.27 2.15
CA SER A 199 -12.60 0.71 1.35
C SER A 199 -11.36 1.63 1.36
N VAL A 200 -11.57 2.94 1.28
CA VAL A 200 -10.48 3.94 1.37
C VAL A 200 -9.81 3.92 2.75
N LYS A 201 -10.58 3.79 3.85
CA LYS A 201 -10.00 3.63 5.20
C LYS A 201 -9.12 2.39 5.30
N LYS A 202 -9.58 1.25 4.80
CA LYS A 202 -8.77 0.02 4.76
C LYS A 202 -7.50 0.19 3.94
N LEU A 203 -7.61 0.79 2.74
CA LEU A 203 -6.45 1.09 1.90
C LEU A 203 -5.46 2.01 2.58
N LYS A 204 -5.93 3.00 3.34
CA LYS A 204 -5.07 3.86 4.16
C LYS A 204 -4.35 3.05 5.24
N ASP A 205 -5.05 2.18 5.96
CA ASP A 205 -4.46 1.35 7.01
C ASP A 205 -3.41 0.40 6.41
N LEU A 206 -3.69 -0.21 5.26
CA LEU A 206 -2.73 -1.01 4.48
C LEU A 206 -1.53 -0.17 4.05
N ALA A 207 -1.75 0.98 3.41
CA ALA A 207 -0.67 1.84 2.95
C ALA A 207 0.25 2.30 4.09
N SER A 208 -0.33 2.64 5.25
CA SER A 208 0.45 2.97 6.44
C SER A 208 1.27 1.78 6.94
N GLY A 209 0.65 0.59 7.04
CA GLY A 209 1.35 -0.62 7.48
C GLY A 209 2.47 -1.05 6.52
N LEU A 210 2.23 -0.91 5.21
CA LEU A 210 3.23 -1.17 4.18
C LEU A 210 4.41 -0.19 4.30
N GLY A 211 4.13 1.10 4.52
CA GLY A 211 5.17 2.11 4.75
C GLY A 211 6.03 1.81 5.97
N ASP A 212 5.40 1.54 7.11
CA ASP A 212 6.10 1.20 8.36
C ASP A 212 6.97 -0.07 8.21
N GLU A 213 6.50 -1.07 7.47
CA GLU A 213 7.26 -2.29 7.21
C GLU A 213 8.47 -2.04 6.30
N ILE A 214 8.31 -1.22 5.25
CA ILE A 214 9.42 -0.82 4.37
C ILE A 214 10.50 -0.08 5.17
N ASP A 215 10.12 0.89 6.00
CA ASP A 215 11.06 1.62 6.84
C ASP A 215 11.79 0.67 7.81
N SER A 216 11.06 -0.25 8.45
CA SER A 216 11.68 -1.27 9.32
C SER A 216 12.63 -2.20 8.57
N GLN A 217 12.33 -2.58 7.33
CA GLN A 217 13.21 -3.42 6.52
C GLN A 217 14.45 -2.65 6.06
N ASN A 218 14.34 -1.35 5.76
CA ASN A 218 15.50 -0.50 5.45
C ASN A 218 16.51 -0.50 6.60
N ASP A 219 16.04 -0.31 7.84
CA ASP A 219 16.89 -0.38 9.04
C ASP A 219 17.57 -1.76 9.18
N LEU A 220 16.82 -2.84 8.91
CA LEU A 220 17.36 -4.21 8.96
C LEU A 220 18.44 -4.43 7.90
N ILE A 221 18.24 -3.91 6.68
CA ILE A 221 19.21 -3.97 5.59
C ILE A 221 20.50 -3.23 5.96
N GLU A 222 20.43 -2.04 6.54
CA GLU A 222 21.62 -1.32 7.01
C GLU A 222 22.40 -2.13 8.05
N GLY A 223 21.70 -2.77 8.98
CA GLY A 223 22.29 -3.69 9.95
C GLY A 223 23.00 -4.89 9.29
N ILE A 224 22.36 -5.50 8.29
CA ILE A 224 22.91 -6.61 7.50
C ILE A 224 24.17 -6.17 6.74
N ILE A 225 24.15 -5.02 6.09
CA ILE A 225 25.31 -4.47 5.37
C ILE A 225 26.49 -4.29 6.33
N GLY A 226 26.27 -3.69 7.50
CA GLY A 226 27.32 -3.51 8.50
C GLY A 226 27.91 -4.82 9.01
N LYS A 227 27.08 -5.86 9.20
CA LYS A 227 27.55 -7.21 9.56
C LYS A 227 28.33 -7.87 8.44
N ALA A 228 27.89 -7.73 7.20
CA ALA A 228 28.55 -8.27 6.01
C ALA A 228 29.93 -7.65 5.79
N GLU A 229 30.06 -6.32 5.86
CA GLU A 229 31.35 -5.64 5.75
C GLU A 229 32.33 -6.07 6.84
N ARG A 230 31.84 -6.28 8.07
CA ARG A 230 32.68 -6.75 9.19
C ARG A 230 33.18 -8.17 8.93
N ALA A 231 32.31 -9.05 8.44
CA ALA A 231 32.68 -10.41 8.08
C ALA A 231 33.73 -10.39 6.96
N ASP A 232 33.52 -9.62 5.89
CA ASP A 232 34.44 -9.50 4.75
C ASP A 232 35.82 -9.00 5.18
N ARG A 233 35.89 -7.88 5.93
CA ARG A 233 37.16 -7.37 6.46
C ARG A 233 37.90 -8.38 7.33
N THR A 234 37.16 -9.18 8.12
CA THR A 234 37.76 -10.19 8.99
C THR A 234 38.26 -11.39 8.20
N LEU A 235 37.48 -11.87 7.23
CA LEU A 235 37.86 -12.93 6.28
C LEU A 235 39.12 -12.56 5.51
N ALA A 236 39.19 -11.36 4.95
CA ALA A 236 40.36 -10.89 4.21
C ALA A 236 41.64 -10.88 5.07
N ARG A 237 41.53 -10.44 6.33
CA ARG A 237 42.64 -10.48 7.30
C ARG A 237 43.05 -11.92 7.64
N GLN A 238 42.09 -12.80 7.88
CA GLN A 238 42.34 -14.21 8.19
C GLN A 238 42.99 -14.95 7.04
N ASN A 239 42.51 -14.73 5.81
CA ASN A 239 43.08 -15.33 4.63
C ASN A 239 44.55 -14.91 4.45
N LYS A 240 44.87 -13.63 4.68
CA LYS A 240 46.27 -13.15 4.68
C LYS A 240 47.12 -13.80 5.78
N ASP A 241 46.56 -13.99 6.97
CA ASP A 241 47.24 -14.63 8.09
C ASP A 241 47.52 -16.12 7.85
N ILE A 242 46.55 -16.85 7.30
CA ILE A 242 46.70 -18.26 6.93
C ILE A 242 47.76 -18.42 5.84
N ASN A 243 47.71 -17.61 4.78
CA ASN A 243 48.71 -17.65 3.71
C ASN A 243 50.15 -17.36 4.20
N LYS A 244 50.31 -16.62 5.30
CA LYS A 244 51.61 -16.42 5.94
C LYS A 244 52.06 -17.60 6.79
N LEU A 245 51.12 -18.37 7.36
CA LEU A 245 51.43 -19.58 8.14
C LEU A 245 51.82 -20.77 7.25
N LEU A 246 51.35 -20.79 6.00
CA LEU A 246 51.66 -21.84 5.04
C LEU A 246 53.02 -21.66 4.32
N LYS A 247 53.68 -20.52 4.52
CA LYS A 247 55.02 -20.22 3.98
C LYS A 247 56.08 -20.41 5.05
#